data_AF-A0A0F9KZC5-F1
#
_entry.id   AF-A0A0F9KZC5-F1
#
_cell.length_a   1.000
_cell.length_b   1.000
_cell.length_c   1.000
_cell.angle_alpha   90.00
_cell.angle_beta   90.00
_cell.angle_gamma   90.00
#
_symmetry.space_group_name_H-M   'P 1'
#
loop_
_entity.id
_entity.type
_entity.pdbx_description
1 polymer ?
#
loop_
_entity_poly.entity_id
_entity_poly.type
_entity_poly.pdbx_seq_one_letter_code
_entity_poly.pdbx_strand_id
1 'polypeptide(L)'
;MEYWQLRQKQSLPLAQKVRLSEVRIRQWYDYWHGQVYVAFSGGKDSTVLLHLVRSLYPNIPAVFCDTGLEYPEIKEFVKATENVVWIKPKMTFKQVIEKYGYPVVSKEQAQYIEQCQNPTPKNIISRRRRLTGIDGQGVQKKSGMISKKWLSLINAPFKVSGTCCDALKKRPFNKYAKESQRKPFIGTMACDSFLRRQSYLKHQCNMFGNKSQSRPLSVWLQDDVWSYIHANNLVYSKIYDMGEKNTGCMFCMFGIH
;
A
#
# COMPACT_ATOMS: atom_id res chain seq x y z
N MET A 1 -4.74 -20.11 -7.41
CA MET A 1 -3.45 -20.16 -8.13
C MET A 1 -2.43 -20.63 -7.13
N GLU A 2 -1.64 -21.63 -7.49
CA GLU A 2 -0.61 -22.19 -6.62
C GLU A 2 0.65 -21.33 -6.60
N TYR A 3 1.45 -21.44 -5.54
CA TYR A 3 2.63 -20.59 -5.37
C TYR A 3 3.68 -20.81 -6.48
N TRP A 4 3.85 -22.05 -6.95
CA TRP A 4 4.78 -22.34 -8.04
C TRP A 4 4.37 -21.66 -9.36
N GLN A 5 3.06 -21.48 -9.61
CA GLN A 5 2.56 -20.78 -10.80
C GLN A 5 2.94 -19.28 -10.76
N LEU A 6 2.87 -18.66 -9.58
CA LEU A 6 3.37 -17.29 -9.40
C LEU A 6 4.88 -17.22 -9.65
N ARG A 7 5.65 -18.18 -9.12
CA ARG A 7 7.11 -18.23 -9.32
C ARG A 7 7.49 -18.35 -10.79
N GLN A 8 6.78 -19.18 -11.55
CA GLN A 8 6.97 -19.28 -13.00
C GLN A 8 6.69 -17.96 -13.72
N LYS A 9 5.64 -17.23 -13.32
CA LYS A 9 5.36 -15.90 -13.89
C LYS A 9 6.42 -14.86 -13.52
N GLN A 10 6.96 -14.94 -12.31
CA GLN A 10 8.03 -14.05 -11.85
C GLN A 10 9.37 -14.31 -12.57
N SER A 11 9.64 -15.57 -12.95
CA SER A 11 10.84 -15.93 -13.70
C SER A 11 10.78 -15.62 -15.19
N LEU A 12 9.65 -15.12 -15.71
CA LEU A 12 9.55 -14.72 -17.11
C LEU A 12 10.48 -13.52 -17.40
N PRO A 13 11.04 -13.41 -18.63
CA PRO A 13 11.73 -12.22 -19.08
C PRO A 13 10.88 -10.95 -18.93
N LEU A 14 11.54 -9.81 -18.74
CA LEU A 14 10.87 -8.52 -18.53
C LEU A 14 9.84 -8.20 -19.62
N ALA A 15 10.18 -8.42 -20.90
CA ALA A 15 9.26 -8.18 -22.02
C ALA A 15 7.96 -8.99 -21.92
N GLN A 16 8.02 -10.23 -21.43
CA GLN A 16 6.81 -11.04 -21.23
C GLN A 16 6.00 -10.55 -20.02
N LYS A 17 6.67 -10.10 -18.95
CA LYS A 17 6.00 -9.48 -17.80
C LYS A 17 5.31 -8.16 -18.16
N VAL A 18 5.90 -7.37 -19.06
CA VAL A 18 5.27 -6.17 -19.64
C VAL A 18 4.00 -6.54 -20.38
N ARG A 19 4.05 -7.50 -21.31
CA ARG A 19 2.85 -7.98 -22.04
C ARG A 19 1.76 -8.50 -21.09
N LEU A 20 2.14 -9.23 -20.04
CA LEU A 20 1.19 -9.67 -19.02
C LEU A 20 0.52 -8.49 -18.31
N SER A 21 1.28 -7.46 -17.94
CA SER A 21 0.74 -6.23 -17.34
C SER A 21 -0.23 -5.53 -18.30
N GLU A 22 0.16 -5.35 -19.56
CA GLU A 22 -0.67 -4.69 -20.58
C GLU A 22 -2.02 -5.39 -20.77
N VAL A 23 -2.03 -6.73 -20.85
CA VAL A 23 -3.28 -7.51 -20.93
C VAL A 23 -4.17 -7.24 -19.72
N ARG A 24 -3.61 -7.15 -18.50
CA ARG A 24 -4.40 -6.86 -17.30
C ARG A 24 -4.90 -5.43 -17.25
N ILE A 25 -4.12 -4.48 -17.77
CA ILE A 25 -4.50 -3.07 -17.89
C ILE A 25 -5.68 -2.94 -18.86
N ARG A 26 -5.60 -3.53 -20.06
CA ARG A 26 -6.70 -3.52 -21.04
C ARG A 26 -7.98 -4.11 -20.46
N GLN A 27 -7.90 -5.31 -19.87
CA GLN A 27 -9.05 -5.95 -19.22
C GLN A 27 -9.71 -5.08 -18.14
N TRP A 28 -8.91 -4.35 -17.35
CA TRP A 28 -9.45 -3.47 -16.32
C TRP A 28 -10.07 -2.20 -16.91
N TYR A 29 -9.41 -1.61 -17.90
CA TYR A 29 -9.91 -0.43 -18.60
C TYR A 29 -11.24 -0.72 -19.30
N ASP A 30 -11.30 -1.82 -20.07
CA ASP A 30 -12.47 -2.20 -20.86
C ASP A 30 -13.66 -2.51 -19.96
N TYR A 31 -13.43 -3.26 -18.87
CA TYR A 31 -14.48 -3.59 -17.90
C TYR A 31 -15.11 -2.35 -17.24
N TRP A 32 -14.31 -1.30 -17.00
CA TRP A 32 -14.79 -0.06 -16.38
C TRP A 32 -15.05 1.06 -17.40
N HIS A 33 -15.07 0.76 -18.70
CA HIS A 33 -15.30 1.73 -19.78
C HIS A 33 -14.42 2.99 -19.65
N GLY A 34 -13.14 2.79 -19.33
CA GLY A 34 -12.17 3.86 -19.13
C GLY A 34 -12.31 4.65 -17.82
N GLN A 35 -13.26 4.33 -16.95
CA GLN A 35 -13.41 4.94 -15.61
C GLN A 35 -12.39 4.37 -14.62
N VAL A 36 -11.11 4.65 -14.88
CA VAL A 36 -9.97 4.15 -14.11
C VAL A 36 -8.98 5.27 -13.82
N TYR A 37 -8.13 5.06 -12.82
CA TYR A 37 -7.04 5.98 -12.48
C TYR A 37 -5.84 5.21 -11.93
N VAL A 38 -4.65 5.81 -11.97
CA VAL A 38 -3.44 5.25 -11.33
C VAL A 38 -3.28 5.86 -9.94
N ALA A 39 -3.30 5.03 -8.90
CA ALA A 39 -2.93 5.47 -7.56
C ALA A 39 -1.41 5.71 -7.53
N PHE A 40 -1.02 6.97 -7.70
CA PHE A 40 0.35 7.39 -7.97
C PHE A 40 0.99 7.92 -6.70
N SER A 41 2.11 7.32 -6.28
CA SER A 41 2.83 7.72 -5.06
C SER A 41 4.06 8.58 -5.33
N GLY A 42 4.47 8.71 -6.60
CA GLY A 42 5.75 9.28 -7.00
C GLY A 42 6.95 8.34 -6.84
N GLY A 43 6.77 7.20 -6.16
CA GLY A 43 7.81 6.17 -6.08
C GLY A 43 7.94 5.34 -7.36
N LYS A 44 9.11 4.71 -7.53
CA LYS A 44 9.55 3.97 -8.72
C LYS A 44 8.52 2.97 -9.27
N ASP A 45 7.89 2.17 -8.41
CA ASP A 45 6.90 1.17 -8.81
C ASP A 45 5.65 1.83 -9.42
N SER A 46 5.18 2.92 -8.80
CA SER A 46 4.02 3.66 -9.30
C SER A 46 4.34 4.48 -10.55
N THR A 47 5.60 4.87 -10.75
CA THR A 47 6.09 5.51 -11.99
C THR A 47 6.06 4.53 -13.15
N VAL A 48 6.57 3.31 -12.98
CA VAL A 48 6.50 2.26 -14.01
C VAL A 48 5.05 1.91 -14.34
N LEU A 49 4.20 1.76 -13.33
CA LEU A 49 2.77 1.50 -13.55
C LEU A 49 2.11 2.65 -14.33
N LEU A 50 2.40 3.91 -13.97
CA LEU A 50 1.84 5.07 -14.67
C LEU A 50 2.26 5.08 -16.14
N HIS A 51 3.54 4.82 -16.42
CA HIS A 51 4.05 4.72 -17.78
C HIS A 51 3.37 3.61 -18.58
N LEU A 52 3.25 2.39 -18.03
CA LEU A 52 2.57 1.27 -18.69
C LEU A 52 1.09 1.55 -18.96
N VAL A 53 0.39 2.23 -18.06
CA VAL A 53 -1.01 2.58 -18.27
C VAL A 53 -1.14 3.65 -19.34
N ARG A 54 -0.28 4.68 -19.32
CA ARG A 54 -0.34 5.79 -20.28
C ARG A 54 0.21 5.46 -21.65
N SER A 55 1.09 4.47 -21.79
CA SER A 55 1.49 3.96 -23.12
C SER A 55 0.32 3.32 -23.87
N LEU A 56 -0.67 2.78 -23.14
CA LEU A 56 -1.89 2.23 -23.70
C LEU A 56 -3.03 3.25 -23.76
N TYR A 57 -3.15 4.10 -22.73
CA TYR A 57 -4.25 5.04 -22.54
C TYR A 57 -3.71 6.38 -21.99
N PRO A 58 -3.24 7.30 -22.86
CA PRO A 58 -2.48 8.50 -22.47
C PRO A 58 -3.20 9.44 -21.50
N ASN A 59 -4.53 9.51 -21.61
CA ASN A 59 -5.36 10.46 -20.85
C ASN A 59 -5.74 9.99 -19.44
N ILE A 60 -5.35 8.77 -19.03
CA ILE A 60 -5.70 8.28 -17.69
C ILE A 60 -5.04 9.13 -16.60
N PRO A 61 -5.83 9.67 -15.65
CA PRO A 61 -5.29 10.50 -14.58
C PRO A 61 -4.49 9.66 -13.59
N ALA A 62 -3.40 10.24 -13.12
CA ALA A 62 -2.73 9.83 -11.90
C ALA A 62 -3.42 10.51 -10.70
N VAL A 63 -3.44 9.86 -9.55
CA VAL A 63 -4.01 10.44 -8.32
C VAL A 63 -2.99 10.29 -7.20
N PHE A 64 -2.51 11.42 -6.71
CA PHE A 64 -1.54 11.52 -5.63
C PHE A 64 -2.20 12.06 -4.36
N CYS A 65 -1.95 11.41 -3.23
CA CYS A 65 -2.47 11.82 -1.94
C CYS A 65 -1.35 12.52 -1.15
N ASP A 66 -1.42 13.86 -1.08
CA ASP A 66 -0.47 14.67 -0.31
C ASP A 66 -0.80 14.56 1.18
N THR A 67 -0.03 13.73 1.90
CA THR A 67 -0.21 13.56 3.35
C THR A 67 0.58 14.58 4.17
N GLY A 68 1.46 15.33 3.50
CA GLY A 68 2.43 16.21 4.15
C GLY A 68 3.62 15.46 4.77
N LEU A 69 3.77 14.16 4.50
CA LEU A 69 4.82 13.31 5.08
C LEU A 69 5.73 12.68 4.02
N GLU A 70 5.50 12.99 2.75
CA GLU A 70 6.33 12.54 1.64
C GLU A 70 7.63 13.37 1.57
N TYR A 71 8.70 12.74 1.06
CA TYR A 71 9.95 13.41 0.78
C TYR A 71 9.76 14.60 -0.19
N PRO A 72 10.45 15.74 0.01
CA PRO A 72 10.38 16.89 -0.89
C PRO A 72 10.61 16.52 -2.36
N GLU A 73 11.60 15.67 -2.64
CA GLU A 73 11.98 15.20 -3.97
C GLU A 73 10.87 14.36 -4.64
N ILE A 74 10.04 13.68 -3.84
CA ILE A 74 8.85 12.98 -4.34
C ILE A 74 7.78 14.00 -4.71
N LYS A 75 7.56 15.03 -3.88
CA LYS A 75 6.57 16.07 -4.19
C LYS A 75 6.97 16.86 -5.43
N GLU A 76 8.24 17.18 -5.61
CA GLU A 76 8.77 17.83 -6.80
C GLU A 76 8.57 16.97 -8.04
N PHE A 77 8.92 15.69 -7.98
CA PHE A 77 8.72 14.75 -9.08
C PHE A 77 7.23 14.62 -9.47
N VAL A 78 6.34 14.51 -8.48
CA VAL A 78 4.89 14.44 -8.74
C VAL A 78 4.36 15.74 -9.34
N LYS A 79 4.85 16.92 -8.90
CA LYS A 79 4.47 18.21 -9.49
C LYS A 79 4.88 18.33 -10.96
N ALA A 80 6.05 17.81 -11.32
CA ALA A 80 6.54 17.79 -12.69
C ALA A 80 5.84 16.74 -13.57
N THR A 81 5.10 15.81 -12.98
CA THR A 81 4.35 14.78 -13.72
C THR A 81 3.00 15.35 -14.19
N GLU A 82 2.72 15.22 -15.48
CA GLU A 82 1.47 15.72 -16.08
C GLU A 82 0.22 14.92 -15.65
N ASN A 83 -0.95 15.57 -15.70
CA ASN A 83 -2.26 14.97 -15.46
C ASN A 83 -2.33 14.20 -14.12
N VAL A 84 -1.85 14.83 -13.04
CA VAL A 84 -1.94 14.32 -11.67
C VAL A 84 -3.01 15.09 -10.90
N VAL A 85 -4.00 14.38 -10.37
CA VAL A 85 -4.97 14.91 -9.41
C VAL A 85 -4.41 14.80 -8.00
N TRP A 86 -4.36 15.93 -7.31
CA TRP A 86 -3.89 16.01 -5.93
C TRP A 86 -5.07 15.95 -4.96
N ILE A 87 -5.07 14.93 -4.10
CA ILE A 87 -6.05 14.79 -3.02
C ILE A 87 -5.36 15.01 -1.67
N LYS A 88 -6.12 15.50 -0.69
CA LYS A 88 -5.60 15.80 0.65
C LYS A 88 -6.47 15.17 1.74
N PRO A 89 -5.88 14.70 2.85
CA PRO A 89 -6.64 14.28 4.00
C PRO A 89 -7.33 15.44 4.71
N LYS A 90 -8.45 15.13 5.38
CA LYS A 90 -9.18 16.10 6.21
C LYS A 90 -8.45 16.46 7.50
N MET A 91 -7.50 15.63 7.93
CA MET A 91 -6.74 15.80 9.16
C MET A 91 -5.25 15.87 8.82
N THR A 92 -4.51 16.70 9.54
CA THR A 92 -3.05 16.70 9.51
C THR A 92 -2.50 15.50 10.27
N PHE A 93 -1.23 15.14 10.04
CA PHE A 93 -0.58 14.06 10.78
C PHE A 93 -0.60 14.30 12.29
N LYS A 94 -0.33 15.54 12.73
CA LYS A 94 -0.40 15.95 14.14
C LYS A 94 -1.78 15.62 14.75
N GLN A 95 -2.86 16.06 14.10
CA GLN A 95 -4.23 15.79 14.55
C GLN A 95 -4.55 14.29 14.59
N VAL A 96 -4.03 13.51 13.64
CA VAL A 96 -4.20 12.06 13.61
C VAL A 96 -3.51 11.40 14.81
N ILE A 97 -2.30 11.83 15.16
CA ILE A 97 -1.55 11.29 16.31
C ILE A 97 -2.23 11.65 17.62
N GLU A 98 -2.60 12.92 17.81
CA GLU A 98 -3.28 13.39 19.02
C GLU A 98 -4.60 12.63 19.25
N LYS A 99 -5.34 12.38 18.16
CA LYS A 99 -6.62 11.68 18.23
C LYS A 99 -6.48 10.18 18.42
N TYR A 100 -5.68 9.53 17.56
CA TYR A 100 -5.64 8.07 17.44
C TYR A 100 -4.40 7.44 18.06
N GLY A 101 -3.22 8.06 17.87
CA GLY A 101 -1.95 7.56 18.36
C GLY A 101 -0.88 7.45 17.28
N TYR A 102 0.34 7.14 17.71
CA TYR A 102 1.53 7.09 16.86
C TYR A 102 1.77 5.67 16.28
N PRO A 103 2.18 5.56 15.00
CA PRO A 103 2.37 4.27 14.33
C PRO A 103 3.73 3.63 14.66
N VAL A 104 3.86 3.04 15.85
CA VAL A 104 5.11 2.41 16.31
C VAL A 104 5.15 0.90 16.08
N VAL A 105 6.35 0.34 15.94
CA VAL A 105 6.65 -1.10 15.81
C VAL A 105 6.22 -1.70 14.46
N SER A 106 4.93 -1.92 14.27
CA SER A 106 4.36 -2.48 13.04
C SER A 106 2.85 -2.30 13.06
N LYS A 107 2.20 -2.35 11.90
CA LYS A 107 0.73 -2.23 11.80
C LYS A 107 0.00 -3.25 12.68
N GLU A 108 0.50 -4.48 12.73
CA GLU A 108 -0.10 -5.55 13.50
C GLU A 108 0.07 -5.33 15.01
N GLN A 109 1.30 -5.11 15.47
CA GLN A 109 1.56 -4.90 16.89
C GLN A 109 0.90 -3.62 17.40
N ALA A 110 0.90 -2.54 16.61
CA ALA A 110 0.21 -1.30 16.97
C ALA A 110 -1.29 -1.52 17.16
N GLN A 111 -1.94 -2.28 16.27
CA GLN A 111 -3.35 -2.63 16.43
C GLN A 111 -3.59 -3.44 17.72
N TYR A 112 -2.67 -4.34 18.08
CA TYR A 112 -2.81 -5.17 19.28
C TYR A 112 -2.64 -4.34 20.55
N ILE A 113 -1.66 -3.44 20.57
CA ILE A 113 -1.42 -2.50 21.66
C ILE A 113 -2.62 -1.54 21.80
N GLU A 114 -3.13 -0.99 20.69
CA GLU A 114 -4.31 -0.12 20.68
C GLU A 114 -5.53 -0.79 21.32
N GLN A 115 -5.76 -2.08 21.02
CA GLN A 115 -6.83 -2.88 21.65
C GLN A 115 -6.62 -3.03 23.16
N CYS A 116 -5.38 -3.16 23.61
CA CYS A 116 -5.06 -3.28 25.03
C CYS A 116 -5.14 -1.93 25.78
N GLN A 117 -4.74 -0.82 25.15
CA GLN A 117 -4.82 0.55 25.68
C GLN A 117 -6.27 1.05 25.84
N ASN A 118 -7.20 0.55 25.03
CA ASN A 118 -8.60 0.99 25.01
C ASN A 118 -9.56 -0.16 25.35
N PRO A 119 -9.63 -0.61 26.62
CA PRO A 119 -10.50 -1.72 27.01
C PRO A 119 -11.98 -1.38 26.84
N THR A 120 -12.73 -2.28 26.21
CA THR A 120 -14.19 -2.18 26.06
C THR A 120 -14.82 -3.56 26.28
N PRO A 121 -16.11 -3.65 26.65
CA PRO A 121 -16.80 -4.95 26.76
C PRO A 121 -16.71 -5.80 25.47
N LYS A 122 -16.63 -5.14 24.30
CA LYS A 122 -16.57 -5.78 22.99
C LYS A 122 -15.20 -6.38 22.65
N ASN A 123 -14.12 -5.98 23.33
CA ASN A 123 -12.76 -6.41 22.99
C ASN A 123 -12.07 -7.28 24.04
N ILE A 124 -12.81 -7.78 25.04
CA ILE A 124 -12.27 -8.65 26.11
C ILE A 124 -11.53 -9.86 25.52
N ILE A 125 -12.17 -10.58 24.59
CA ILE A 125 -11.59 -11.78 23.94
C ILE A 125 -10.34 -11.39 23.13
N SER A 126 -10.40 -10.30 22.38
CA SER A 126 -9.26 -9.80 21.60
C SER A 126 -8.07 -9.48 22.51
N ARG A 127 -8.30 -8.74 23.61
CA ARG A 127 -7.27 -8.39 24.59
C ARG A 127 -6.68 -9.63 25.26
N ARG A 128 -7.50 -10.58 25.69
CA ARG A 128 -7.04 -11.88 26.22
C ARG A 128 -6.12 -12.55 25.23
N ARG A 129 -6.54 -12.69 23.97
CA ARG A 129 -5.71 -13.27 22.91
C ARG A 129 -4.40 -12.51 22.70
N ARG A 130 -4.41 -11.18 22.74
CA ARG A 130 -3.20 -10.36 22.56
C ARG A 130 -2.17 -10.57 23.67
N LEU A 131 -2.63 -10.79 24.90
CA LEU A 131 -1.76 -10.94 26.07
C LEU A 131 -1.33 -12.40 26.29
N THR A 132 -2.26 -13.35 26.17
CA THR A 132 -2.03 -14.74 26.57
C THR A 132 -1.94 -15.70 25.39
N GLY A 133 -2.43 -15.31 24.21
CA GLY A 133 -2.57 -16.21 23.06
C GLY A 133 -3.84 -17.07 23.07
N ILE A 134 -4.68 -16.95 24.11
CA ILE A 134 -5.91 -17.74 24.25
C ILE A 134 -7.02 -17.11 23.40
N ASP A 135 -7.51 -17.85 22.40
CA ASP A 135 -8.60 -17.40 21.53
C ASP A 135 -10.00 -17.47 22.21
N GLY A 136 -11.06 -17.22 21.45
CA GLY A 136 -12.44 -17.22 21.97
C GLY A 136 -12.88 -18.59 22.47
N GLN A 137 -12.28 -19.66 21.96
CA GLN A 137 -12.58 -21.05 22.30
C GLN A 137 -11.72 -21.59 23.45
N GLY A 138 -10.81 -20.76 23.99
CA GLY A 138 -9.89 -21.19 25.05
C GLY A 138 -8.62 -21.87 24.52
N VAL A 139 -8.38 -21.88 23.22
CA VAL A 139 -7.23 -22.56 22.62
C VAL A 139 -6.02 -21.63 22.61
N GLN A 140 -4.89 -22.13 23.10
CA GLN A 140 -3.60 -21.44 23.09
C GLN A 140 -3.05 -21.36 21.66
N LYS A 141 -2.89 -20.15 21.13
CA LYS A 141 -2.25 -19.88 19.83
C LYS A 141 -1.03 -18.98 20.03
N LYS A 142 0.08 -19.34 19.38
CA LYS A 142 1.29 -18.48 19.35
C LYS A 142 1.10 -17.23 18.47
N SER A 143 0.13 -17.23 17.56
CA SER A 143 -0.14 -16.12 16.64
C SER A 143 -1.16 -15.12 17.19
N GLY A 144 -0.96 -13.84 16.86
CA GLY A 144 -1.86 -12.78 17.30
C GLY A 144 -1.60 -12.29 18.73
N MET A 145 -0.42 -12.55 19.27
CA MET A 145 0.05 -12.02 20.55
C MET A 145 0.87 -10.74 20.36
N ILE A 146 0.89 -9.89 21.39
CA ILE A 146 1.88 -8.83 21.51
C ILE A 146 3.22 -9.49 21.86
N SER A 147 4.26 -9.14 21.12
CA SER A 147 5.60 -9.62 21.42
C SER A 147 6.04 -9.10 22.79
N LYS A 148 6.69 -9.95 23.61
CA LYS A 148 7.09 -9.61 25.00
C LYS A 148 7.83 -8.26 25.09
N LYS A 149 8.72 -7.98 24.13
CA LYS A 149 9.49 -6.73 24.05
C LYS A 149 8.65 -5.45 23.94
N TRP A 150 7.38 -5.55 23.54
CA TRP A 150 6.48 -4.41 23.33
C TRP A 150 5.35 -4.33 24.35
N LEU A 151 5.30 -5.21 25.34
CA LEU A 151 4.25 -5.19 26.37
C LEU A 151 4.25 -3.88 27.17
N SER A 152 5.42 -3.26 27.37
CA SER A 152 5.53 -1.96 28.05
C SER A 152 4.77 -0.84 27.33
N LEU A 153 4.59 -0.93 26.00
CA LEU A 153 3.85 0.07 25.23
C LEU A 153 2.36 0.11 25.56
N ILE A 154 1.81 -0.92 26.21
CA ILE A 154 0.43 -0.92 26.70
C ILE A 154 0.24 0.19 27.75
N ASN A 155 1.23 0.42 28.59
CA ASN A 155 1.19 1.41 29.66
C ASN A 155 2.00 2.67 29.32
N ALA A 156 2.38 2.85 28.05
CA ALA A 156 3.10 4.04 27.62
C ALA A 156 2.27 5.33 27.84
N PRO A 157 2.92 6.47 28.11
CA PRO A 157 2.23 7.76 28.31
C PRO A 157 1.68 8.37 27.01
N PHE A 158 1.61 7.58 25.92
CA PHE A 158 1.09 7.99 24.63
C PHE A 158 0.30 6.85 23.97
N LYS A 159 -0.63 7.22 23.09
CA LYS A 159 -1.45 6.26 22.34
C LYS A 159 -0.66 5.65 21.19
N VAL A 160 -0.82 4.34 20.99
CA VAL A 160 -0.27 3.61 19.85
C VAL A 160 -1.42 3.28 18.89
N SER A 161 -1.26 3.56 17.59
CA SER A 161 -2.29 3.24 16.60
C SER A 161 -1.74 3.09 15.19
N GLY A 162 -2.33 2.16 14.41
CA GLY A 162 -2.08 2.02 12.98
C GLY A 162 -3.04 2.82 12.08
N THR A 163 -3.91 3.64 12.69
CA THR A 163 -5.02 4.33 11.99
C THR A 163 -4.56 5.44 11.05
N CYS A 164 -3.31 5.91 11.15
CA CYS A 164 -2.79 6.99 10.29
C CYS A 164 -2.88 6.67 8.79
N CYS A 165 -2.60 5.43 8.38
CA CYS A 165 -2.73 5.01 6.98
C CYS A 165 -4.19 5.10 6.49
N ASP A 166 -5.16 4.86 7.37
CA ASP A 166 -6.57 4.97 7.04
C ASP A 166 -6.98 6.45 6.88
N ALA A 167 -6.69 7.25 7.91
CA ALA A 167 -7.05 8.67 7.95
C ALA A 167 -6.38 9.50 6.85
N LEU A 168 -5.08 9.27 6.63
CA LEU A 168 -4.27 10.09 5.73
C LEU A 168 -4.29 9.61 4.28
N LYS A 169 -4.46 8.30 4.01
CA LYS A 169 -4.41 7.76 2.65
C LYS A 169 -5.72 7.13 2.21
N LYS A 170 -6.23 6.12 2.92
CA LYS A 170 -7.40 5.35 2.46
C LYS A 170 -8.66 6.21 2.36
N ARG A 171 -8.96 7.04 3.36
CA ARG A 171 -10.16 7.88 3.35
C ARG A 171 -10.17 8.89 2.18
N PRO A 172 -9.08 9.63 1.89
CA PRO A 172 -9.00 10.46 0.68
C PRO A 172 -9.23 9.70 -0.62
N PHE A 173 -8.56 8.56 -0.82
CA PHE A 173 -8.75 7.75 -2.03
C PHE A 173 -10.18 7.21 -2.14
N ASN A 174 -10.79 6.78 -1.03
CA ASN A 174 -12.18 6.33 -1.02
C ASN A 174 -13.14 7.47 -1.38
N LYS A 175 -12.90 8.69 -0.89
CA LYS A 175 -13.67 9.87 -1.26
C LYS A 175 -13.55 10.14 -2.76
N TYR A 176 -12.32 10.20 -3.28
CA TYR A 176 -12.08 10.42 -4.72
C TYR A 176 -12.72 9.34 -5.60
N ALA A 177 -12.57 8.06 -5.24
CA ALA A 177 -13.15 6.95 -5.99
C ALA A 177 -14.70 6.98 -5.98
N LYS A 178 -15.31 7.46 -4.89
CA LYS A 178 -16.76 7.65 -4.82
C LYS A 178 -17.23 8.85 -5.65
N GLU A 179 -16.51 9.95 -5.63
CA GLU A 179 -16.89 11.17 -6.36
C GLU A 179 -16.68 11.03 -7.87
N SER A 180 -15.54 10.46 -8.28
CA SER A 180 -15.21 10.25 -9.69
C SER A 180 -15.80 8.98 -10.30
N GLN A 181 -16.30 8.06 -9.47
CA GLN A 181 -16.68 6.68 -9.84
C GLN A 181 -15.54 5.82 -10.43
N ARG A 182 -14.32 6.36 -10.55
CA ARG A 182 -13.18 5.67 -11.15
C ARG A 182 -12.60 4.58 -10.26
N LYS A 183 -12.00 3.55 -10.87
CA LYS A 183 -11.37 2.43 -10.16
C LYS A 183 -9.84 2.43 -10.25
N PRO A 184 -9.13 2.03 -9.18
CA PRO A 184 -7.68 2.19 -9.12
C PRO A 184 -6.91 1.07 -9.83
N PHE A 185 -5.85 1.46 -10.52
CA PHE A 185 -4.62 0.68 -10.68
C PHE A 185 -3.67 0.97 -9.50
N ILE A 186 -3.02 -0.06 -8.98
CA ILE A 186 -2.12 0.04 -7.81
C ILE A 186 -0.79 -0.68 -8.10
N GLY A 187 0.32 0.03 -7.92
CA GLY A 187 1.68 -0.46 -8.19
C GLY A 187 2.26 -1.27 -7.03
N THR A 188 1.64 -2.40 -6.69
CA THR A 188 2.20 -3.34 -5.68
C THR A 188 2.55 -4.67 -6.30
N MET A 189 3.67 -5.25 -5.89
CA MET A 189 4.13 -6.57 -6.31
C MET A 189 3.75 -7.64 -5.27
N ALA A 190 3.60 -8.90 -5.71
CA ALA A 190 3.37 -10.02 -4.81
C ALA A 190 4.59 -10.29 -3.90
N CYS A 191 5.80 -9.97 -4.35
CA CYS A 191 7.03 -10.15 -3.57
C CYS A 191 7.20 -9.17 -2.41
N ASP A 192 6.49 -8.02 -2.42
CA ASP A 192 6.72 -6.97 -1.42
C ASP A 192 6.34 -7.39 0.01
N SER A 193 5.38 -8.32 0.16
CA SER A 193 5.05 -8.87 1.47
C SER A 193 4.28 -10.19 1.36
N PHE A 194 4.32 -10.96 2.44
CA PHE A 194 3.54 -12.19 2.58
C PHE A 194 2.03 -12.01 2.30
N LEU A 195 1.45 -10.91 2.78
CA LEU A 195 0.03 -10.60 2.58
C LEU A 195 -0.30 -10.22 1.14
N ARG A 196 0.59 -9.49 0.45
CA ARG A 196 0.44 -9.18 -0.98
C ARG A 196 0.53 -10.45 -1.82
N ARG A 197 1.47 -11.35 -1.50
CA ARG A 197 1.57 -12.68 -2.11
C ARG A 197 0.28 -13.49 -1.96
N GLN A 198 -0.20 -13.67 -0.72
CA GLN A 198 -1.45 -14.40 -0.46
C GLN A 198 -2.64 -13.77 -1.18
N SER A 199 -2.75 -12.44 -1.14
CA SER A 199 -3.79 -11.72 -1.85
C SER A 199 -3.77 -12.01 -3.35
N TYR A 200 -2.58 -12.08 -3.97
CA TYR A 200 -2.44 -12.39 -5.39
C TYR A 200 -2.78 -13.86 -5.70
N LEU A 201 -2.34 -14.82 -4.89
CA LEU A 201 -2.66 -16.24 -5.11
C LEU A 201 -4.17 -16.50 -5.06
N LYS A 202 -4.88 -15.74 -4.21
CA LYS A 202 -6.33 -15.81 -4.04
C LYS A 202 -7.12 -15.04 -5.09
N HIS A 203 -6.74 -13.80 -5.38
CA HIS A 203 -7.55 -12.86 -6.17
C HIS A 203 -6.92 -12.46 -7.51
N GLN A 204 -5.70 -12.89 -7.78
CA GLN A 204 -4.90 -12.51 -8.95
C GLN A 204 -4.74 -10.99 -9.09
N CYS A 205 -4.55 -10.51 -10.33
CA CYS A 205 -4.26 -9.11 -10.62
C CYS A 205 -5.48 -8.20 -10.54
N ASN A 206 -6.55 -8.54 -11.28
CA ASN A 206 -7.77 -7.74 -11.36
C ASN A 206 -8.79 -8.29 -10.38
N MET A 207 -9.04 -7.54 -9.31
CA MET A 207 -10.00 -7.90 -8.28
C MET A 207 -11.29 -7.14 -8.54
N PHE A 208 -12.40 -7.85 -8.77
CA PHE A 208 -13.72 -7.25 -8.99
C PHE A 208 -14.58 -7.36 -7.72
N GLY A 209 -15.49 -6.39 -7.50
CA GLY A 209 -16.42 -6.35 -6.36
C GLY A 209 -16.21 -5.14 -5.43
N ASN A 210 -16.60 -5.26 -4.16
CA ASN A 210 -16.63 -4.14 -3.20
C ASN A 210 -15.26 -3.47 -2.94
N LYS A 211 -14.15 -4.18 -3.20
CA LYS A 211 -12.78 -3.65 -3.09
C LYS A 211 -12.04 -3.74 -4.42
N SER A 212 -12.75 -3.33 -5.47
CA SER A 212 -12.25 -3.35 -6.84
C SER A 212 -10.92 -2.62 -6.98
N GLN A 213 -9.90 -3.34 -7.46
CA GLN A 213 -8.58 -2.79 -7.74
C GLN A 213 -7.84 -3.69 -8.74
N SER A 214 -6.97 -3.10 -9.55
CA SER A 214 -6.05 -3.83 -10.42
C SER A 214 -4.61 -3.62 -9.97
N ARG A 215 -3.79 -4.68 -10.01
CA ARG A 215 -2.37 -4.66 -9.63
C ARG A 215 -1.48 -5.24 -10.74
N PRO A 216 -1.29 -4.54 -11.88
CA PRO A 216 -0.60 -5.10 -13.05
C PRO A 216 0.82 -5.57 -12.76
N LEU A 217 1.52 -4.89 -11.86
CA LEU A 217 2.88 -5.24 -11.45
C LEU A 217 2.98 -6.45 -10.51
N SER A 218 1.89 -7.15 -10.18
CA SER A 218 1.91 -8.21 -9.16
C SER A 218 2.95 -9.31 -9.40
N VAL A 219 3.27 -9.62 -10.66
CA VAL A 219 4.24 -10.67 -11.05
C VAL A 219 5.66 -10.15 -11.24
N TRP A 220 5.89 -8.86 -11.02
CA TRP A 220 7.21 -8.24 -11.15
C TRP A 220 8.02 -8.44 -9.86
N LEU A 221 9.33 -8.30 -10.00
CA LEU A 221 10.32 -8.20 -8.92
C LEU A 221 10.93 -6.79 -8.91
N GLN A 222 11.66 -6.47 -7.84
CA GLN A 222 12.27 -5.15 -7.68
C GLN A 222 13.26 -4.81 -8.81
N ASP A 223 14.05 -5.80 -9.24
CA ASP A 223 15.02 -5.62 -10.34
C ASP A 223 14.34 -5.38 -11.69
N ASP A 224 13.13 -5.92 -11.89
CA ASP A 224 12.35 -5.67 -13.11
C ASP A 224 11.92 -4.21 -13.22
N VAL A 225 11.57 -3.59 -12.08
CA VAL A 225 11.15 -2.19 -12.01
C VAL A 225 12.29 -1.29 -12.46
N TRP A 226 13.49 -1.49 -11.90
CA TRP A 226 14.68 -0.74 -12.30
C TRP A 226 15.09 -1.03 -13.74
N SER A 227 15.12 -2.29 -14.15
CA SER A 227 15.43 -2.68 -15.53
C SER A 227 14.49 -1.99 -16.52
N TYR A 228 13.20 -1.89 -16.19
CA TYR A 228 12.23 -1.19 -17.02
C TYR A 228 12.45 0.33 -17.05
N ILE A 229 12.73 0.95 -15.90
CA ILE A 229 13.04 2.39 -15.82
C ILE A 229 14.21 2.74 -16.73
N HIS A 230 15.30 1.98 -16.64
CA HIS A 230 16.50 2.23 -17.45
C HIS A 230 16.26 1.92 -18.93
N ALA A 231 15.62 0.81 -19.26
CA ALA A 231 15.36 0.43 -20.66
C ALA A 231 14.44 1.43 -21.39
N ASN A 232 13.61 2.16 -20.67
CA ASN A 232 12.68 3.16 -21.23
C ASN A 232 13.10 4.60 -20.95
N ASN A 233 14.28 4.82 -20.34
CA ASN A 233 14.77 6.15 -19.94
C ASN A 233 13.73 6.97 -19.14
N LEU A 234 13.04 6.31 -18.20
CA LEU A 234 12.00 6.99 -17.42
C LEU A 234 12.63 7.95 -16.41
N VAL A 235 12.05 9.15 -16.32
CA VAL A 235 12.33 10.06 -15.21
C VAL A 235 11.75 9.47 -13.92
N TYR A 236 12.56 9.42 -12.87
CA TYR A 236 12.18 9.00 -11.53
C TYR A 236 12.61 10.06 -10.49
N SER A 237 12.10 9.97 -9.28
CA SER A 237 12.44 10.91 -8.21
C SER A 237 13.90 10.76 -7.77
N LYS A 238 14.63 11.88 -7.67
CA LYS A 238 16.05 11.92 -7.28
C LYS A 238 16.35 11.32 -5.89
N ILE A 239 15.33 11.12 -5.06
CA ILE A 239 15.47 10.49 -3.75
C ILE A 239 16.15 9.12 -3.81
N TYR A 240 15.97 8.39 -4.91
CA TYR A 240 16.61 7.08 -5.11
C TYR A 240 18.12 7.21 -5.37
N ASP A 241 18.57 8.30 -5.99
CA ASP A 241 20.00 8.60 -6.18
C ASP A 241 20.67 9.03 -4.86
N MET A 242 19.86 9.41 -3.86
CA MET A 242 20.30 9.76 -2.51
C MET A 242 20.38 8.53 -1.57
N GLY A 243 20.17 7.32 -2.10
CA GLY A 243 20.34 6.07 -1.37
C GLY A 243 19.05 5.47 -0.79
N GLU A 244 17.91 6.14 -0.95
CA GLU A 244 16.63 5.58 -0.51
C GLU A 244 16.20 4.42 -1.43
N LYS A 245 15.79 3.29 -0.84
CA LYS A 245 15.32 2.13 -1.63
C LYS A 245 13.83 2.16 -1.87
N ASN A 246 13.08 2.75 -0.94
CA ASN A 246 11.63 2.85 -0.98
C ASN A 246 11.17 4.15 -0.34
N THR A 247 10.13 4.74 -0.91
CA THR A 247 9.66 6.06 -0.51
C THR A 247 8.36 5.92 0.26
N GLY A 248 8.45 6.08 1.58
CA GLY A 248 7.34 6.03 2.52
C GLY A 248 6.95 7.41 3.05
N CYS A 249 6.22 7.42 4.15
CA CYS A 249 6.05 8.62 4.96
C CYS A 249 7.28 8.77 5.86
N MET A 250 7.97 9.92 5.83
CA MET A 250 9.25 10.16 6.52
C MET A 250 9.18 9.90 8.04
N PHE A 251 8.05 10.21 8.67
CA PHE A 251 7.84 10.05 10.11
C PHE A 251 7.09 8.77 10.49
N CYS A 252 7.12 7.74 9.65
CA CYS A 252 6.44 6.48 9.90
C CYS A 252 7.37 5.49 10.63
N MET A 253 7.11 5.26 11.92
CA MET A 253 7.89 4.27 12.68
C MET A 253 7.57 2.81 12.34
N PHE A 254 6.64 2.53 11.41
CA PHE A 254 6.50 1.18 10.85
C PHE A 254 7.59 0.85 9.83
N GLY A 255 8.28 1.85 9.26
CA GLY A 255 9.30 1.66 8.24
C GLY A 255 10.73 1.59 8.77
N ILE A 256 10.92 1.75 10.07
CA ILE A 256 12.22 1.64 10.73
C ILE A 256 12.47 0.15 10.99
N HIS A 257 13.27 -0.48 10.13
CA HIS A 257 13.63 -1.90 10.20
C HIS A 257 15.14 -2.06 10.09
#